data_AF-A0A7W3ZC45-F1
#
_entry.id   AF-A0A7W3ZC45-F1
#
_cell.length_a   1.000
_cell.length_b   1.000
_cell.length_c   1.000
_cell.angle_alpha   90.00
_cell.angle_beta   90.00
_cell.angle_gamma   90.00
#
_symmetry.space_group_name_H-M   'P 1'
#
loop_
_entity.id
_entity.type
_entity.pdbx_description
1 polymer ?
#
loop_
_entity_poly.entity_id
_entity_poly.type
_entity_poly.pdbx_seq_one_letter_code
_entity_poly.pdbx_strand_id
1 'polypeptide(L)'
;MITWGDVRRWNPAGLAAAVDALGIRAARLTAANDDADAMTKFGAWQGDAADAATAKGTALTTELRQLTTDVSAVRRGVHDAQLAVERISAAVRDVDDFASRNGMRIDDGGGVSGEPERQAEVADRVGQILRDATEADADLTVVLDRAVQGESGGTGVVALAMATSSQPKPNGTPAENRAWWDSLSDSAQSSILRDNPDLIRNLDGIPVVDRDAANRVVLQQEIDKRKGDDAQLRGLTAIRDRLAATGDGKPPAFLISLDVSGDGTAVVAAGNPDTAANVATYVPGTGSELAKIGGDLGRSDKMWQSATMAGSPSTSVITWVGYDAPDELVNAASEKYADGGKEALSKFEDGLRASHEGTPSHNTVLGHSYGTTVIGHAARDGGLNADDLIFAGSPGVGVEHANQLHLDGVPQDQVAQHVHSTVAEHDLIKITNIGVGGHDPLGPSPAGDGFGGQVFESAPGDKGPWYEGGLSGAAHSQYWEDNNPSLRSFGRIIAGLPA
;
A
#
# COMPACT_ATOMS: atom_id res chain seq x y z
N MET A 1 16.11 11.71 30.31
CA MET A 1 16.79 11.52 29.02
C MET A 1 17.86 10.48 29.24
N ILE A 2 17.86 9.40 28.48
CA ILE A 2 18.80 8.28 28.64
C ILE A 2 20.18 8.72 28.18
N THR A 3 21.21 8.39 28.96
CA THR A 3 22.61 8.71 28.67
C THR A 3 23.39 7.48 28.21
N TRP A 4 24.56 7.68 27.60
CA TRP A 4 25.41 6.57 27.15
C TRP A 4 25.84 5.67 28.32
N GLY A 5 26.13 6.28 29.48
CA GLY A 5 26.42 5.57 30.72
C GLY A 5 25.22 4.79 31.28
N ASP A 6 23.98 5.18 30.99
CA ASP A 6 22.80 4.39 31.34
C ASP A 6 22.70 3.13 30.49
N VAL A 7 22.83 3.28 29.15
CA VAL A 7 22.74 2.17 28.21
C VAL A 7 23.86 1.13 28.44
N ARG A 8 25.09 1.58 28.76
CA ARG A 8 26.20 0.69 29.14
C ARG A 8 25.89 -0.20 30.35
N ARG A 9 24.96 0.22 31.22
CA ARG A 9 24.56 -0.50 32.43
C ARG A 9 23.32 -1.36 32.23
N TRP A 10 22.70 -1.33 31.05
CA TRP A 10 21.54 -2.15 30.76
C TRP A 10 21.86 -3.65 30.88
N ASN A 11 20.90 -4.40 31.42
CA ASN A 11 21.06 -5.81 31.72
C ASN A 11 20.00 -6.64 30.99
N PRO A 12 20.24 -7.04 29.72
CA PRO A 12 19.28 -7.84 28.97
C PRO A 12 18.95 -9.19 29.65
N ALA A 13 19.91 -9.80 30.37
CA ALA A 13 19.65 -11.03 31.12
C ALA A 13 18.61 -10.84 32.24
N GLY A 14 18.50 -9.63 32.79
CA GLY A 14 17.45 -9.30 33.77
C GLY A 14 16.05 -9.31 33.16
N LEU A 15 15.90 -8.82 31.93
CA LEU A 15 14.64 -8.86 31.19
C LEU A 15 14.28 -10.29 30.80
N ALA A 16 15.25 -11.08 30.33
CA ALA A 16 15.05 -12.50 30.03
C ALA A 16 14.51 -13.28 31.24
N ALA A 17 15.09 -13.07 32.43
CA ALA A 17 14.61 -13.69 33.66
C ALA A 17 13.17 -13.26 34.02
N ALA A 18 12.79 -12.01 33.70
CA ALA A 18 11.42 -11.53 33.90
C ALA A 18 10.42 -12.16 32.91
N VAL A 19 10.81 -12.32 31.64
CA VAL A 19 10.02 -13.05 30.63
C VAL A 19 9.72 -14.47 31.10
N ASP A 20 10.75 -15.19 31.55
CA ASP A 20 10.60 -16.56 32.05
C ASP A 20 9.68 -16.62 33.27
N ALA A 21 9.86 -15.72 34.23
CA ALA A 21 9.02 -15.66 35.42
C ALA A 21 7.55 -15.37 35.10
N LEU A 22 7.28 -14.46 34.15
CA LEU A 22 5.92 -14.17 33.67
C LEU A 22 5.35 -15.36 32.89
N GLY A 23 6.17 -16.09 32.14
CA GLY A 23 5.80 -17.34 31.47
C GLY A 23 5.32 -18.40 32.46
N ILE A 24 6.08 -18.62 33.53
CA ILE A 24 5.71 -19.56 34.60
C ILE A 24 4.40 -19.14 35.28
N ARG A 25 4.19 -17.84 35.51
CA ARG A 25 2.95 -17.33 36.11
C ARG A 25 1.74 -17.52 35.20
N ALA A 26 1.86 -17.23 33.91
CA ALA A 26 0.80 -17.46 32.93
C ALA A 26 0.41 -18.94 32.89
N ALA A 27 1.38 -19.86 32.84
CA ALA A 27 1.11 -21.30 32.84
C ALA A 27 0.37 -21.77 34.11
N ARG A 28 0.70 -21.20 35.28
CA ARG A 28 -0.01 -21.49 36.53
C ARG A 28 -1.45 -20.99 36.50
N LEU A 29 -1.71 -19.82 35.91
CA LEU A 29 -3.06 -19.27 35.78
C LEU A 29 -3.90 -20.09 34.81
N THR A 30 -3.33 -20.56 33.70
CA THR A 30 -4.00 -21.50 32.79
C THR A 30 -4.40 -22.77 33.52
N ALA A 31 -3.48 -23.41 34.26
CA ALA A 31 -3.77 -24.63 35.01
C ALA A 31 -4.87 -24.40 36.06
N ALA A 32 -4.82 -23.28 36.80
CA ALA A 32 -5.86 -22.93 37.77
C ALA A 32 -7.22 -22.67 37.10
N ASN A 33 -7.24 -22.10 35.90
CA ASN A 33 -8.46 -21.91 35.13
C ASN A 33 -9.06 -23.25 34.68
N ASP A 34 -8.24 -24.19 34.23
CA ASP A 34 -8.69 -25.52 33.82
C ASP A 34 -9.27 -26.30 35.00
N ASP A 35 -8.62 -26.22 36.17
CA ASP A 35 -9.14 -26.79 37.41
C ASP A 35 -10.49 -26.16 37.80
N ALA A 36 -10.61 -24.82 37.73
CA ALA A 36 -11.85 -24.11 38.02
C ALA A 36 -12.99 -24.46 37.05
N ASP A 37 -12.69 -24.58 35.75
CA ASP A 37 -13.64 -24.99 34.71
C ASP A 37 -14.10 -26.45 34.93
N ALA A 38 -13.20 -27.35 35.33
CA ALA A 38 -13.54 -28.72 35.68
C ALA A 38 -14.42 -28.81 36.94
N MET A 39 -14.12 -28.03 37.97
CA MET A 39 -14.86 -28.00 39.24
C MET A 39 -16.27 -27.42 39.13
N THR A 40 -16.57 -26.67 38.07
CA THR A 40 -17.82 -25.90 37.92
C THR A 40 -18.81 -26.51 36.92
N LYS A 41 -18.46 -27.68 36.36
CA LYS A 41 -19.33 -28.52 35.53
C LYS A 41 -20.02 -29.59 36.37
N PHE A 42 -21.28 -29.36 36.72
CA PHE A 42 -22.07 -30.32 37.50
C PHE A 42 -22.98 -31.15 36.58
N GLY A 43 -22.69 -32.45 36.42
CA GLY A 43 -23.46 -33.31 35.49
C GLY A 43 -24.84 -33.75 36.01
N ALA A 44 -24.99 -33.95 37.32
CA ALA A 44 -26.21 -34.53 37.91
C ALA A 44 -26.90 -33.62 38.96
N TRP A 45 -26.28 -32.50 39.33
CA TRP A 45 -26.83 -31.56 40.32
C TRP A 45 -27.62 -30.46 39.61
N GLN A 46 -28.87 -30.25 40.03
CA GLN A 46 -29.81 -29.32 39.38
C GLN A 46 -30.58 -28.48 40.43
N GLY A 47 -31.16 -27.37 39.99
CA GLY A 47 -31.92 -26.42 40.80
C GLY A 47 -31.13 -25.16 41.16
N ASP A 48 -31.78 -24.19 41.80
CA ASP A 48 -31.27 -22.82 42.00
C ASP A 48 -29.86 -22.74 42.60
N ALA A 49 -29.51 -23.66 43.50
CA ALA A 49 -28.17 -23.71 44.11
C ALA A 49 -27.08 -24.17 43.13
N ALA A 50 -27.41 -25.10 42.23
CA ALA A 50 -26.51 -25.55 41.16
C ALA A 50 -26.28 -24.42 40.14
N ASP A 51 -27.35 -23.73 39.74
CA ASP A 51 -27.27 -22.60 38.80
C ASP A 51 -26.42 -21.45 39.38
N ALA A 52 -26.60 -21.12 40.67
CA ALA A 52 -25.80 -20.11 41.36
C ALA A 52 -24.32 -20.51 41.46
N ALA A 53 -24.03 -21.79 41.72
CA ALA A 53 -22.65 -22.31 41.76
C ALA A 53 -21.98 -22.26 40.37
N THR A 54 -22.70 -22.66 39.32
CA THR A 54 -22.21 -22.58 37.94
C THR A 54 -21.96 -21.14 37.52
N ALA A 55 -22.88 -20.21 37.80
CA ALA A 55 -22.69 -18.79 37.47
C ALA A 55 -21.44 -18.20 38.15
N LYS A 56 -21.21 -18.52 39.43
CA LYS A 56 -20.02 -18.10 40.16
C LYS A 56 -18.74 -18.73 39.59
N GLY A 57 -18.83 -20.00 39.18
CA GLY A 57 -17.76 -20.71 38.49
C GLY A 57 -17.38 -20.06 37.16
N THR A 58 -18.36 -19.77 36.32
CA THR A 58 -18.16 -19.07 35.06
C THR A 58 -17.50 -17.71 35.27
N ALA A 59 -17.97 -16.91 36.24
CA ALA A 59 -17.37 -15.62 36.56
C ALA A 59 -15.88 -15.75 36.95
N LEU A 60 -15.54 -16.74 37.80
CA LEU A 60 -14.16 -17.01 38.20
C LEU A 60 -13.28 -17.44 37.02
N THR A 61 -13.77 -18.34 36.15
CA THR A 61 -13.01 -18.77 34.96
C THR A 61 -12.79 -17.61 33.99
N THR A 62 -13.76 -16.69 33.85
CA THR A 62 -13.60 -15.48 33.03
C THR A 62 -12.51 -14.58 33.60
N GLU A 63 -12.49 -14.36 34.92
CA GLU A 63 -11.46 -13.55 35.59
C GLU A 63 -10.06 -14.16 35.43
N LEU A 64 -9.93 -15.48 35.61
CA LEU A 64 -8.65 -16.19 35.45
C LEU A 64 -8.15 -16.16 33.99
N ARG A 65 -9.04 -16.28 33.01
CA ARG A 65 -8.68 -16.13 31.58
C ARG A 65 -8.21 -14.72 31.26
N GLN A 66 -8.85 -13.70 31.82
CA GLN A 66 -8.41 -12.31 31.65
C GLN A 66 -7.03 -12.09 32.26
N LEU A 67 -6.81 -12.55 33.49
CA LEU A 67 -5.51 -12.41 34.15
C LEU A 67 -4.38 -13.16 33.42
N THR A 68 -4.68 -14.34 32.87
CA THR A 68 -3.72 -15.10 32.03
C THR A 68 -3.34 -14.31 30.78
N THR A 69 -4.32 -13.65 30.19
CA THR A 69 -4.15 -12.82 28.99
C THR A 69 -3.27 -11.61 29.30
N ASP A 70 -3.54 -10.92 30.41
CA ASP A 70 -2.81 -9.74 30.86
C ASP A 70 -1.35 -10.06 31.17
N VAL A 71 -1.10 -11.13 31.94
CA VAL A 71 0.26 -11.59 32.27
C VAL A 71 1.02 -11.99 31.01
N SER A 72 0.35 -12.60 30.04
CA SER A 72 0.97 -12.96 28.76
C SER A 72 1.29 -11.75 27.89
N ALA A 73 0.50 -10.68 27.97
CA ALA A 73 0.76 -9.41 27.30
C ALA A 73 1.99 -8.70 27.88
N VAL A 74 2.07 -8.58 29.21
CA VAL A 74 3.27 -8.05 29.90
C VAL A 74 4.50 -8.87 29.55
N ARG A 75 4.39 -10.20 29.51
CA ARG A 75 5.49 -11.08 29.12
C ARG A 75 6.04 -10.76 27.73
N ARG A 76 5.16 -10.53 26.76
CA ARG A 76 5.57 -10.19 25.38
C ARG A 76 6.25 -8.83 25.32
N GLY A 77 5.68 -7.78 25.91
CA GLY A 77 6.32 -6.47 25.90
C GLY A 77 7.69 -6.46 26.60
N VAL A 78 7.85 -7.23 27.69
CA VAL A 78 9.16 -7.42 28.34
C VAL A 78 10.14 -8.21 27.45
N HIS A 79 9.66 -9.17 26.66
CA HIS A 79 10.48 -9.93 25.70
C HIS A 79 10.94 -9.07 24.54
N ASP A 80 10.09 -8.20 24.01
CA ASP A 80 10.46 -7.32 22.89
C ASP A 80 11.48 -6.27 23.37
N ALA A 81 11.28 -5.72 24.57
CA ALA A 81 12.28 -4.88 25.22
C ALA A 81 13.60 -5.63 25.47
N GLN A 82 13.56 -6.93 25.81
CA GLN A 82 14.77 -7.74 25.94
C GLN A 82 15.56 -7.77 24.62
N LEU A 83 14.92 -8.09 23.50
CA LEU A 83 15.57 -8.14 22.18
C LEU A 83 16.14 -6.78 21.77
N ALA A 84 15.39 -5.70 22.00
CA ALA A 84 15.85 -4.34 21.73
C ALA A 84 17.10 -3.99 22.56
N VAL A 85 17.06 -4.27 23.87
CA VAL A 85 18.18 -4.04 24.79
C VAL A 85 19.39 -4.90 24.43
N GLU A 86 19.21 -6.15 23.98
CA GLU A 86 20.31 -7.00 23.50
C GLU A 86 21.01 -6.39 22.29
N ARG A 87 20.24 -5.97 21.29
CA ARG A 87 20.75 -5.30 20.07
C ARG A 87 21.48 -4.01 20.40
N ILE A 88 20.87 -3.15 21.22
CA ILE A 88 21.45 -1.87 21.64
C ILE A 88 22.73 -2.09 22.45
N SER A 89 22.73 -3.06 23.37
CA SER A 89 23.92 -3.40 24.16
C SER A 89 25.06 -3.92 23.28
N ALA A 90 24.77 -4.67 22.22
CA ALA A 90 25.78 -5.10 21.25
C ALA A 90 26.34 -3.90 20.47
N ALA A 91 25.47 -3.02 19.96
CA ALA A 91 25.88 -1.82 19.23
C ALA A 91 26.74 -0.87 20.07
N VAL A 92 26.40 -0.68 21.35
CA VAL A 92 27.22 0.09 22.30
C VAL A 92 28.62 -0.50 22.44
N ARG A 93 28.73 -1.83 22.62
CA ARG A 93 30.04 -2.50 22.71
C ARG A 93 30.86 -2.32 21.45
N ASP A 94 30.25 -2.46 20.27
CA ASP A 94 30.92 -2.29 18.99
C ASP A 94 31.44 -0.85 18.80
N VAL A 95 30.65 0.15 19.19
CA VAL A 95 31.03 1.57 19.12
C VAL A 95 32.12 1.90 20.15
N ASP A 96 32.03 1.38 21.37
CA ASP A 96 33.05 1.56 22.41
C ASP A 96 34.39 0.92 22.01
N ASP A 97 34.35 -0.28 21.43
CA ASP A 97 35.54 -0.97 20.92
C ASP A 97 36.16 -0.22 19.74
N PHE A 98 35.33 0.26 18.81
CA PHE A 98 35.80 1.06 17.68
C PHE A 98 36.43 2.37 18.16
N ALA A 99 35.81 3.08 19.09
CA ALA A 99 36.36 4.30 19.66
C ALA A 99 37.72 4.03 20.32
N SER A 100 37.79 2.99 21.15
CA SER A 100 39.01 2.61 21.86
C SER A 100 40.17 2.25 20.92
N ARG A 101 39.90 1.47 19.86
CA ARG A 101 40.92 1.07 18.85
C ARG A 101 41.46 2.25 18.05
N ASN A 102 40.69 3.31 17.92
CA ASN A 102 41.03 4.49 17.14
C ASN A 102 41.44 5.69 18.03
N GLY A 103 41.71 5.46 19.31
CA GLY A 103 42.17 6.51 20.24
C GLY A 103 41.12 7.57 20.57
N MET A 104 39.84 7.28 20.35
CA MET A 104 38.71 8.15 20.67
C MET A 104 38.11 7.75 22.03
N ARG A 105 37.42 8.70 22.67
CA ARG A 105 36.75 8.52 23.96
C ARG A 105 35.30 8.99 23.87
N ILE A 106 34.39 8.15 24.37
CA ILE A 106 32.97 8.44 24.55
C ILE A 106 32.69 8.54 26.06
N ASP A 107 32.26 9.72 26.52
CA ASP A 107 31.88 9.95 27.92
C ASP A 107 30.48 9.40 28.24
N ASP A 108 30.09 9.43 29.51
CA ASP A 108 28.81 8.87 29.95
C ASP A 108 27.60 9.67 29.44
N GLY A 109 27.78 10.93 29.04
CA GLY A 109 26.74 11.73 28.39
C GLY A 109 26.59 11.44 26.89
N GLY A 110 27.49 10.63 26.30
CA GLY A 110 27.56 10.39 24.86
C GLY A 110 28.47 11.38 24.11
N GLY A 111 29.19 12.24 24.82
CA GLY A 111 30.16 13.16 24.23
C GLY A 111 31.36 12.42 23.67
N VAL A 112 31.69 12.66 22.40
CA VAL A 112 32.82 12.03 21.70
C VAL A 112 34.00 13.01 21.62
N SER A 113 35.20 12.52 21.94
CA SER A 113 36.46 13.28 21.86
C SER A 113 37.58 12.44 21.22
N GLY A 114 38.45 13.07 20.42
CA GLY A 114 39.53 12.38 19.69
C GLY A 114 39.94 13.09 18.39
N GLU A 115 40.37 12.32 17.39
CA GLU A 115 40.70 12.77 16.03
C GLU A 115 39.49 13.48 15.35
N PRO A 116 39.64 14.75 14.90
CA PRO A 116 38.51 15.55 14.41
C PRO A 116 37.73 14.94 13.24
N GLU A 117 38.42 14.27 12.31
CA GLU A 117 37.80 13.71 11.09
C GLU A 117 36.86 12.53 11.41
N ARG A 118 37.08 11.82 12.52
CA ARG A 118 36.29 10.64 12.92
C ARG A 118 35.31 10.92 14.05
N GLN A 119 35.45 12.06 14.72
CA GLN A 119 34.60 12.47 15.83
C GLN A 119 33.13 12.61 15.39
N ALA A 120 32.87 13.12 14.18
CA ALA A 120 31.52 13.25 13.63
C ALA A 120 30.85 11.88 13.42
N GLU A 121 31.54 10.93 12.79
CA GLU A 121 31.02 9.58 12.54
C GLU A 121 30.60 8.87 13.83
N VAL A 122 31.44 8.95 14.87
CA VAL A 122 31.13 8.30 16.15
C VAL A 122 30.06 9.05 16.91
N ALA A 123 30.01 10.38 16.83
CA ALA A 123 28.93 11.16 17.42
C ALA A 123 27.57 10.80 16.81
N ASP A 124 27.51 10.61 15.48
CA ASP A 124 26.28 10.21 14.79
C ASP A 124 25.82 8.80 15.22
N ARG A 125 26.75 7.85 15.31
CA ARG A 125 26.46 6.47 15.77
C ARG A 125 25.98 6.45 17.22
N VAL A 126 26.61 7.22 18.11
CA VAL A 126 26.19 7.38 19.51
C VAL A 126 24.79 8.01 19.57
N GLY A 127 24.55 9.06 18.81
CA GLY A 127 23.25 9.74 18.74
C GLY A 127 22.13 8.83 18.27
N GLN A 128 22.38 7.97 17.27
CA GLN A 128 21.40 6.97 16.83
C GLN A 128 21.08 5.95 17.92
N ILE A 129 22.10 5.39 18.55
CA ILE A 129 21.91 4.38 19.61
C ILE A 129 21.16 4.97 20.82
N LEU A 130 21.40 6.24 21.19
CA LEU A 130 20.65 6.90 22.27
C LEU A 130 19.18 7.16 21.91
N ARG A 131 18.86 7.39 20.63
CA ARG A 131 17.47 7.47 20.16
C ARG A 131 16.78 6.11 20.27
N ASP A 132 17.39 5.06 19.72
CA ASP A 132 16.90 3.67 19.82
C ASP A 132 16.71 3.26 21.29
N ALA A 133 17.63 3.66 22.18
CA ALA A 133 17.52 3.39 23.61
C ALA A 133 16.37 4.17 24.28
N THR A 134 16.15 5.41 23.89
CA THR A 134 15.04 6.22 24.42
C THR A 134 13.69 5.65 23.99
N GLU A 135 13.58 5.17 22.75
CA GLU A 135 12.37 4.50 22.24
C GLU A 135 12.08 3.20 23.00
N ALA A 136 13.07 2.31 23.13
CA ALA A 136 12.89 1.04 23.82
C ALA A 136 12.47 1.18 25.30
N ASP A 137 12.95 2.21 26.00
CA ASP A 137 12.56 2.52 27.39
C ASP A 137 11.14 3.09 27.48
N ALA A 138 10.77 3.98 26.56
CA ALA A 138 9.42 4.53 26.49
C ALA A 138 8.38 3.45 26.21
N ASP A 139 8.67 2.55 25.26
CA ASP A 139 7.79 1.44 24.89
C ASP A 139 7.53 0.50 26.07
N LEU A 140 8.60 0.10 26.76
CA LEU A 140 8.47 -0.74 27.95
C LEU A 140 7.69 -0.04 29.07
N THR A 141 7.90 1.26 29.26
CA THR A 141 7.17 2.06 30.26
C THR A 141 5.67 2.05 30.00
N VAL A 142 5.23 2.21 28.74
CA VAL A 142 3.81 2.16 28.38
C VAL A 142 3.18 0.80 28.70
N VAL A 143 3.89 -0.29 28.37
CA VAL A 143 3.41 -1.65 28.67
C VAL A 143 3.26 -1.86 30.17
N LEU A 144 4.23 -1.40 30.97
CA LEU A 144 4.21 -1.56 32.42
C LEU A 144 3.14 -0.69 33.08
N ASP A 145 2.98 0.57 32.67
CA ASP A 145 1.99 1.49 33.24
C ASP A 145 0.55 1.01 32.98
N ARG A 146 0.24 0.54 31.77
CA ARG A 146 -1.09 -0.01 31.45
C ARG A 146 -1.38 -1.29 32.22
N ALA A 147 -0.37 -2.14 32.39
CA ALA A 147 -0.51 -3.35 33.21
C ALA A 147 -0.76 -3.03 34.69
N VAL A 148 -0.15 -1.97 35.22
CA VAL A 148 -0.38 -1.50 36.59
C VAL A 148 -1.78 -0.88 36.77
N GLN A 149 -2.31 -0.24 35.72
CA GLN A 149 -3.62 0.43 35.75
C GLN A 149 -4.82 -0.50 35.52
N GLY A 150 -4.61 -1.74 35.07
CA GLY A 150 -5.67 -2.75 34.91
C GLY A 150 -6.64 -2.48 33.76
N GLU A 151 -6.21 -1.74 32.74
CA GLU A 151 -6.99 -1.44 31.53
C GLU A 151 -7.01 -2.67 30.59
N SER A 152 -7.74 -3.71 30.98
CA SER A 152 -7.79 -4.99 30.26
C SER A 152 -9.20 -5.33 29.81
N GLY A 153 -9.56 -4.96 28.58
CA GLY A 153 -10.78 -5.38 27.89
C GLY A 153 -10.45 -6.23 26.66
N GLY A 154 -11.15 -7.36 26.48
CA GLY A 154 -10.82 -8.46 25.55
C GLY A 154 -10.74 -8.16 24.04
N THR A 155 -10.94 -6.93 23.57
CA THR A 155 -10.60 -6.46 22.21
C THR A 155 -9.25 -5.76 22.14
N GLY A 156 -8.73 -5.32 23.28
CA GLY A 156 -7.49 -4.56 23.39
C GLY A 156 -6.24 -5.40 23.20
N VAL A 157 -6.26 -6.73 23.31
CA VAL A 157 -5.02 -7.53 23.40
C VAL A 157 -4.48 -8.00 22.04
N VAL A 158 -5.36 -8.13 21.04
CA VAL A 158 -4.96 -8.29 19.63
C VAL A 158 -4.56 -6.94 19.04
N ALA A 159 -5.28 -5.87 19.41
CA ALA A 159 -4.87 -4.49 19.14
C ALA A 159 -3.53 -4.15 19.82
N LEU A 160 -3.26 -4.62 21.04
CA LEU A 160 -2.02 -4.38 21.78
C LEU A 160 -0.83 -5.17 21.21
N ALA A 161 -1.06 -6.33 20.59
CA ALA A 161 -0.01 -7.07 19.87
C ALA A 161 0.40 -6.39 18.56
N MET A 162 -0.47 -5.53 18.01
CA MET A 162 -0.25 -4.74 16.80
C MET A 162 0.16 -3.29 17.11
N ALA A 163 -0.25 -2.77 18.28
CA ALA A 163 0.05 -1.42 18.76
C ALA A 163 1.44 -1.29 19.41
N THR A 164 2.18 -2.39 19.61
CA THR A 164 3.53 -2.35 20.21
C THR A 164 4.66 -2.18 19.20
N SER A 165 4.39 -2.18 17.89
CA SER A 165 5.39 -1.71 16.92
C SER A 165 4.99 -0.35 16.37
N SER A 166 5.84 0.66 16.58
CA SER A 166 5.80 1.96 15.88
C SER A 166 5.97 1.80 14.36
N GLN A 167 6.32 0.59 13.91
CA GLN A 167 6.62 0.25 12.53
C GLN A 167 5.66 -0.80 11.99
N PRO A 168 5.27 -0.72 10.71
CA PRO A 168 4.56 -1.80 10.03
C PRO A 168 5.44 -3.04 9.94
N LYS A 169 4.81 -4.21 9.79
CA LYS A 169 5.52 -5.48 9.58
C LYS A 169 6.36 -5.39 8.29
N PRO A 170 7.66 -5.78 8.31
CA PRO A 170 8.44 -5.88 7.08
C PRO A 170 7.79 -6.83 6.08
N ASN A 171 7.55 -6.34 4.85
CA ASN A 171 6.82 -7.06 3.81
C ASN A 171 5.42 -7.54 4.25
N GLY A 172 4.76 -6.77 5.13
CA GLY A 172 3.38 -7.01 5.53
C GLY A 172 2.44 -6.96 4.33
N THR A 173 1.46 -7.87 4.31
CA THR A 173 0.36 -7.81 3.34
C THR A 173 -0.49 -6.56 3.56
N PRO A 174 -1.24 -6.06 2.56
CA PRO A 174 -2.11 -4.90 2.75
C PRO A 174 -3.08 -5.05 3.94
N ALA A 175 -3.64 -6.24 4.14
CA ALA A 175 -4.51 -6.53 5.28
C ALA A 175 -3.77 -6.43 6.63
N GLU A 176 -2.52 -6.87 6.71
CA GLU A 176 -1.69 -6.73 7.92
C GLU A 176 -1.34 -5.27 8.19
N ASN A 177 -1.03 -4.49 7.16
CA ASN A 177 -0.73 -3.06 7.28
C ASN A 177 -1.97 -2.27 7.73
N ARG A 178 -3.14 -2.59 7.17
CA ARG A 178 -4.42 -2.01 7.59
C ARG A 178 -4.69 -2.27 9.07
N ALA A 179 -4.60 -3.54 9.48
CA ALA A 179 -4.84 -3.91 10.85
C ALA A 179 -3.83 -3.29 11.82
N TRP A 180 -2.57 -3.08 11.37
CA TRP A 180 -1.55 -2.39 12.17
C TRP A 180 -1.92 -0.93 12.36
N TRP A 181 -2.26 -0.22 11.29
CA TRP A 181 -2.67 1.18 11.35
C TRP A 181 -3.89 1.39 12.25
N ASP A 182 -4.92 0.56 12.08
CA ASP A 182 -6.15 0.59 12.89
C ASP A 182 -5.91 0.27 14.37
N SER A 183 -4.80 -0.38 14.71
CA SER A 183 -4.45 -0.69 16.10
C SER A 183 -3.78 0.47 16.85
N LEU A 184 -3.25 1.45 16.11
CA LEU A 184 -2.59 2.61 16.69
C LEU A 184 -3.62 3.57 17.29
N SER A 185 -3.23 4.28 18.36
CA SER A 185 -4.04 5.40 18.85
C SER A 185 -3.95 6.59 17.89
N ASP A 186 -4.96 7.46 17.90
CA ASP A 186 -4.97 8.70 17.11
C ASP A 186 -3.69 9.54 17.31
N SER A 187 -3.17 9.56 18.53
CA SER A 187 -1.92 10.25 18.86
C SER A 187 -0.70 9.63 18.20
N ALA A 188 -0.64 8.29 18.11
CA ALA A 188 0.44 7.56 17.45
C ALA A 188 0.36 7.71 15.92
N GLN A 189 -0.83 7.55 15.34
CA GLN A 189 -1.07 7.83 13.91
C GLN A 189 -0.66 9.26 13.55
N SER A 190 -1.09 10.24 14.36
CA SER A 190 -0.71 11.65 14.18
C SER A 190 0.79 11.90 14.33
N SER A 191 1.50 11.16 15.19
CA SER A 191 2.96 11.28 15.32
C SER A 191 3.66 10.71 14.10
N ILE A 192 3.23 9.55 13.59
CA ILE A 192 3.78 8.96 12.37
C ILE A 192 3.59 9.90 11.18
N LEU A 193 2.39 10.45 11.01
CA LEU A 193 2.08 11.41 9.94
C LEU A 193 2.99 12.65 9.95
N ARG A 194 3.37 13.14 11.13
CA ARG A 194 4.22 14.33 11.27
C ARG A 194 5.71 14.02 11.19
N ASP A 195 6.14 12.98 11.89
CA ASP A 195 7.53 12.77 12.24
C ASP A 195 8.18 11.66 11.39
N ASN A 196 7.38 10.70 10.91
CA ASN A 196 7.85 9.54 10.12
C ASN A 196 6.91 9.18 8.95
N PRO A 197 6.57 10.13 8.05
CA PRO A 197 5.60 9.90 6.99
C PRO A 197 6.02 8.78 6.01
N ASP A 198 7.32 8.52 5.86
CA ASP A 198 7.85 7.44 5.02
C ASP A 198 7.37 6.03 5.44
N LEU A 199 6.97 5.83 6.70
CA LEU A 199 6.49 4.53 7.18
C LEU A 199 5.16 4.11 6.54
N ILE A 200 4.33 5.08 6.12
CA ILE A 200 2.95 4.80 5.69
C ILE A 200 2.66 5.27 4.27
N ARG A 201 3.37 6.28 3.77
CA ARG A 201 2.96 7.02 2.58
C ARG A 201 2.88 6.16 1.31
N ASN A 202 3.71 5.13 1.21
CA ASN A 202 3.72 4.19 0.08
C ASN A 202 3.30 2.77 0.50
N LEU A 203 2.67 2.61 1.66
CA LEU A 203 2.31 1.31 2.22
C LEU A 203 0.87 0.95 1.86
N ASP A 204 0.71 -0.12 1.08
CA ASP A 204 -0.62 -0.62 0.71
C ASP A 204 -1.38 -1.14 1.92
N GLY A 205 -2.70 -0.90 1.92
CA GLY A 205 -3.59 -1.18 3.06
C GLY A 205 -3.80 -0.02 4.03
N ILE A 206 -2.95 1.02 3.99
CA ILE A 206 -3.17 2.25 4.76
C ILE A 206 -4.26 3.09 4.05
N PRO A 207 -5.23 3.68 4.80
CA PRO A 207 -6.25 4.55 4.22
C PRO A 207 -5.65 5.66 3.35
N VAL A 208 -6.28 5.93 2.22
CA VAL A 208 -5.81 6.89 1.21
C VAL A 208 -5.69 8.29 1.77
N VAL A 209 -6.55 8.67 2.70
CA VAL A 209 -6.49 9.99 3.36
C VAL A 209 -5.20 10.16 4.20
N ASP A 210 -4.73 9.09 4.83
CA ASP A 210 -3.50 9.10 5.63
C ASP A 210 -2.26 9.06 4.73
N ARG A 211 -2.31 8.25 3.65
CA ARG A 211 -1.26 8.22 2.61
C ARG A 211 -1.12 9.58 1.93
N ASP A 212 -2.23 10.24 1.61
CA ASP A 212 -2.26 11.58 1.03
C ASP A 212 -1.62 12.62 1.96
N ALA A 213 -2.01 12.63 3.24
CA ALA A 213 -1.43 13.53 4.22
C ALA A 213 0.10 13.34 4.34
N ALA A 214 0.58 12.10 4.39
CA ALA A 214 2.00 11.78 4.45
C ALA A 214 2.75 12.16 3.16
N ASN A 215 2.20 11.82 1.99
CA ASN A 215 2.84 12.12 0.70
C ASN A 215 2.85 13.62 0.39
N ARG A 216 1.86 14.41 0.85
CA ARG A 216 1.86 15.87 0.65
C ARG A 216 3.04 16.55 1.34
N VAL A 217 3.46 16.04 2.50
CA VAL A 217 4.67 16.53 3.19
C VAL A 217 5.90 16.30 2.30
N VAL A 218 6.06 15.09 1.79
CA VAL A 218 7.20 14.73 0.92
C VAL A 218 7.14 15.47 -0.42
N LEU A 219 5.96 15.59 -1.03
CA LEU A 219 5.75 16.35 -2.27
C LEU A 219 6.26 17.79 -2.13
N GLN A 220 5.90 18.47 -1.05
CA GLN A 220 6.33 19.85 -0.83
C GLN A 220 7.85 19.93 -0.62
N GLN A 221 8.43 19.00 0.16
CA GLN A 221 9.88 18.92 0.33
C GLN A 221 10.62 18.70 -1.00
N GLU A 222 10.12 17.82 -1.87
CA GLU A 222 10.72 17.54 -3.17
C GLU A 222 10.60 18.71 -4.15
N ILE A 223 9.48 19.45 -4.11
CA ILE A 223 9.33 20.71 -4.85
C ILE A 223 10.36 21.74 -4.36
N ASP A 224 10.51 21.90 -3.04
CA ASP A 224 11.40 22.91 -2.45
C ASP A 224 12.89 22.62 -2.68
N LYS A 225 13.27 21.34 -2.80
CA LYS A 225 14.63 20.89 -3.13
C LYS A 225 15.01 21.19 -4.58
N ARG A 226 14.04 21.24 -5.49
CA ARG A 226 14.27 21.34 -6.95
C ARG A 226 14.19 22.79 -7.42
N LYS A 227 14.97 23.12 -8.45
CA LYS A 227 15.08 24.49 -8.99
C LYS A 227 15.29 24.45 -10.51
N GLY A 228 14.94 25.53 -11.18
CA GLY A 228 15.17 25.69 -12.62
C GLY A 228 14.26 24.80 -13.47
N ASP A 229 14.75 24.41 -14.65
CA ASP A 229 14.01 23.58 -15.62
C ASP A 229 14.20 22.08 -15.33
N ASP A 230 13.79 21.66 -14.13
CA ASP A 230 13.78 20.25 -13.73
C ASP A 230 12.50 19.58 -14.25
N ALA A 231 12.65 18.48 -14.99
CA ALA A 231 11.54 17.75 -15.59
C ALA A 231 10.58 17.15 -14.56
N GLN A 232 11.11 16.57 -13.48
CA GLN A 232 10.30 16.03 -12.39
C GLN A 232 9.64 17.15 -11.58
N LEU A 233 10.25 18.34 -11.47
CA LEU A 233 9.59 19.50 -10.87
C LEU A 233 8.28 19.86 -11.60
N ARG A 234 8.21 19.72 -12.94
CA ARG A 234 6.95 19.90 -13.69
C ARG A 234 5.89 18.89 -13.27
N GLY A 235 6.27 17.62 -13.14
CA GLY A 235 5.40 16.55 -12.63
C GLY A 235 4.87 16.81 -11.23
N LEU A 236 5.77 17.11 -10.29
CA LEU A 236 5.42 17.42 -8.90
C LEU A 236 4.51 18.64 -8.79
N THR A 237 4.78 19.67 -9.62
CA THR A 237 3.93 20.87 -9.71
C THR A 237 2.53 20.52 -10.22
N ALA A 238 2.43 19.68 -11.27
CA ALA A 238 1.14 19.23 -11.80
C ALA A 238 0.33 18.44 -10.77
N ILE A 239 0.99 17.56 -9.99
CA ILE A 239 0.36 16.84 -8.87
C ILE A 239 -0.15 17.85 -7.83
N ARG A 240 0.71 18.76 -7.34
CA ARG A 240 0.32 19.77 -6.35
C ARG A 240 -0.89 20.60 -6.81
N ASP A 241 -0.86 21.06 -8.05
CA ASP A 241 -1.93 21.88 -8.62
C ASP A 241 -3.23 21.08 -8.76
N ARG A 242 -3.16 19.80 -9.15
CA ARG A 242 -4.34 18.91 -9.16
C ARG A 242 -4.90 18.66 -7.77
N LEU A 243 -4.04 18.43 -6.78
CA LEU A 243 -4.43 18.22 -5.39
C LEU A 243 -5.09 19.46 -4.75
N ALA A 244 -4.79 20.66 -5.26
CA ALA A 244 -5.42 21.92 -4.83
C ALA A 244 -6.74 22.21 -5.57
N ALA A 245 -6.90 21.70 -6.80
CA ALA A 245 -8.08 21.92 -7.62
C ALA A 245 -9.27 21.07 -7.16
N THR A 246 -10.20 21.69 -6.43
CA THR A 246 -11.48 21.07 -6.00
C THR A 246 -12.65 21.99 -6.36
N GLY A 247 -13.78 21.42 -6.78
CA GLY A 247 -14.90 22.18 -7.34
C GLY A 247 -14.89 22.22 -8.88
N ASP A 248 -15.86 22.91 -9.48
CA ASP A 248 -16.00 23.07 -10.95
C ASP A 248 -15.89 21.76 -11.77
N GLY A 249 -16.55 20.70 -11.29
CA GLY A 249 -16.52 19.39 -11.96
C GLY A 249 -15.27 18.56 -11.66
N LYS A 250 -14.51 18.89 -10.60
CA LYS A 250 -13.40 18.08 -10.08
C LYS A 250 -13.63 17.68 -8.63
N PRO A 251 -13.49 16.39 -8.28
CA PRO A 251 -13.53 15.94 -6.89
C PRO A 251 -12.23 16.32 -6.16
N PRO A 252 -12.24 16.27 -4.81
CA PRO A 252 -11.01 16.15 -4.02
C PRO A 252 -10.08 15.10 -4.60
N ALA A 253 -8.78 15.39 -4.63
CA ALA A 253 -7.77 14.45 -5.06
C ALA A 253 -6.78 14.10 -3.94
N PHE A 254 -6.25 12.89 -4.03
CA PHE A 254 -5.43 12.26 -3.01
C PHE A 254 -4.16 11.70 -3.64
N LEU A 255 -2.99 11.99 -3.05
CA LEU A 255 -1.70 11.46 -3.46
C LEU A 255 -1.42 10.14 -2.70
N ILE A 256 -1.68 9.02 -3.36
CA ILE A 256 -1.60 7.68 -2.75
C ILE A 256 -0.16 7.20 -2.65
N SER A 257 0.68 7.50 -3.64
CA SER A 257 2.11 7.19 -3.56
C SER A 257 2.94 8.19 -4.34
N LEU A 258 4.21 8.33 -3.92
CA LEU A 258 5.20 9.14 -4.60
C LEU A 258 6.58 8.49 -4.45
N ASP A 259 7.32 8.34 -5.54
CA ASP A 259 8.75 8.06 -5.52
C ASP A 259 9.42 8.96 -6.55
N VAL A 260 10.48 9.66 -6.14
CA VAL A 260 11.20 10.60 -7.02
C VAL A 260 12.55 10.06 -7.47
N SER A 261 12.86 8.80 -7.12
CA SER A 261 14.06 8.11 -7.60
C SER A 261 13.90 7.69 -9.06
N GLY A 262 15.01 7.68 -9.81
CA GLY A 262 14.99 7.40 -11.26
C GLY A 262 14.05 8.38 -11.99
N ASP A 263 13.21 7.85 -12.88
CA ASP A 263 12.20 8.61 -13.62
C ASP A 263 10.98 8.98 -12.75
N GLY A 264 10.86 8.34 -11.59
CA GLY A 264 9.86 8.62 -10.57
C GLY A 264 8.50 7.98 -10.85
N THR A 265 7.79 7.65 -9.78
CA THR A 265 6.43 7.09 -9.80
C THR A 265 5.50 7.98 -8.98
N ALA A 266 4.23 8.02 -9.37
CA ALA A 266 3.20 8.67 -8.58
C ALA A 266 1.83 8.07 -8.86
N VAL A 267 1.04 7.94 -7.80
CA VAL A 267 -0.34 7.47 -7.87
C VAL A 267 -1.25 8.52 -7.26
N VAL A 268 -2.19 9.02 -8.06
CA VAL A 268 -3.11 10.11 -7.66
C VAL A 268 -4.54 9.70 -7.93
N ALA A 269 -5.40 9.74 -6.91
CA ALA A 269 -6.83 9.51 -7.05
C ALA A 269 -7.61 10.81 -7.17
N ALA A 270 -8.52 10.88 -8.14
CA ALA A 270 -9.59 11.86 -8.21
C ALA A 270 -10.86 11.24 -7.58
N GLY A 271 -11.21 11.67 -6.37
CA GLY A 271 -12.16 10.97 -5.48
C GLY A 271 -11.44 10.05 -4.48
N ASN A 272 -12.12 9.67 -3.40
CA ASN A 272 -11.56 8.76 -2.39
C ASN A 272 -11.91 7.30 -2.75
N PRO A 273 -10.96 6.45 -3.14
CA PRO A 273 -11.25 5.06 -3.50
C PRO A 273 -11.66 4.18 -2.30
N ASP A 274 -11.32 4.58 -1.06
CA ASP A 274 -11.72 3.81 0.12
C ASP A 274 -13.23 3.86 0.39
N THR A 275 -13.94 4.84 -0.20
CA THR A 275 -15.38 5.06 0.05
C THR A 275 -16.23 5.13 -1.22
N ALA A 276 -15.60 5.13 -2.39
CA ALA A 276 -16.32 5.22 -3.66
C ALA A 276 -16.93 3.87 -4.05
N ALA A 277 -18.19 3.88 -4.47
CA ALA A 277 -18.87 2.68 -4.97
C ALA A 277 -18.25 2.15 -6.27
N ASN A 278 -17.66 3.04 -7.08
CA ASN A 278 -16.98 2.70 -8.32
C ASN A 278 -15.55 3.26 -8.30
N VAL A 279 -14.56 2.39 -8.47
CA VAL A 279 -13.13 2.75 -8.47
C VAL A 279 -12.53 2.36 -9.81
N ALA A 280 -11.82 3.28 -10.45
CA ALA A 280 -11.12 2.99 -11.69
C ALA A 280 -9.61 3.22 -11.54
N THR A 281 -8.78 2.25 -11.91
CA THR A 281 -7.32 2.40 -11.99
C THR A 281 -6.90 2.56 -13.44
N TYR A 282 -6.38 3.73 -13.79
CA TYR A 282 -5.86 4.05 -15.10
C TYR A 282 -4.34 3.83 -15.14
N VAL A 283 -3.92 2.87 -15.96
CA VAL A 283 -2.52 2.51 -16.23
C VAL A 283 -2.13 3.08 -17.60
N PRO A 284 -1.32 4.16 -17.63
CA PRO A 284 -0.84 4.74 -18.87
C PRO A 284 0.30 3.88 -19.47
N GLY A 285 0.71 4.19 -20.70
CA GLY A 285 1.64 3.34 -21.47
C GLY A 285 3.04 3.92 -21.67
N THR A 286 3.62 3.68 -22.84
CA THR A 286 4.96 4.14 -23.23
C THR A 286 5.20 5.62 -22.94
N GLY A 287 6.36 5.92 -22.37
CA GLY A 287 6.81 7.27 -22.04
C GLY A 287 6.15 7.87 -20.80
N SER A 288 5.33 7.11 -20.07
CA SER A 288 4.73 7.53 -18.80
C SER A 288 5.79 7.58 -17.70
N GLU A 289 5.88 8.72 -17.04
CA GLU A 289 6.84 8.98 -15.97
C GLU A 289 6.31 10.15 -15.13
N LEU A 290 6.87 10.33 -13.93
CA LEU A 290 6.48 11.41 -13.03
C LEU A 290 6.48 12.78 -13.74
N ALA A 291 7.48 13.05 -14.58
CA ALA A 291 7.62 14.32 -15.29
C ALA A 291 6.46 14.66 -16.26
N LYS A 292 5.71 13.65 -16.73
CA LYS A 292 4.63 13.79 -17.73
C LYS A 292 3.22 13.55 -17.17
N ILE A 293 3.10 13.20 -15.89
CA ILE A 293 1.85 12.80 -15.23
C ILE A 293 0.68 13.78 -15.40
N GLY A 294 0.95 15.07 -15.63
CA GLY A 294 -0.09 16.09 -15.78
C GLY A 294 -1.14 15.78 -16.87
N GLY A 295 -0.72 15.18 -17.99
CA GLY A 295 -1.65 14.74 -19.05
C GLY A 295 -2.58 13.62 -18.57
N ASP A 296 -2.03 12.65 -17.84
CA ASP A 296 -2.75 11.50 -17.30
C ASP A 296 -3.71 11.86 -16.17
N LEU A 297 -3.35 12.86 -15.35
CA LEU A 297 -4.29 13.44 -14.36
C LEU A 297 -5.52 14.04 -15.05
N GLY A 298 -5.31 14.72 -16.19
CA GLY A 298 -6.40 15.26 -17.00
C GLY A 298 -7.32 14.18 -17.59
N ARG A 299 -6.74 13.06 -18.05
CA ARG A 299 -7.50 11.89 -18.53
C ARG A 299 -8.36 11.28 -17.42
N SER A 300 -7.81 11.12 -16.22
CA SER A 300 -8.55 10.62 -15.05
C SER A 300 -9.68 11.56 -14.63
N ASP A 301 -9.47 12.88 -14.65
CA ASP A 301 -10.54 13.86 -14.38
C ASP A 301 -11.70 13.72 -15.39
N LYS A 302 -11.39 13.54 -16.68
CA LYS A 302 -12.41 13.31 -17.72
C LYS A 302 -13.18 12.00 -17.52
N MET A 303 -12.48 10.92 -17.15
CA MET A 303 -13.13 9.63 -16.85
C MET A 303 -14.04 9.73 -15.63
N TRP A 304 -13.59 10.43 -14.58
CA TRP A 304 -14.39 10.68 -13.39
C TRP A 304 -15.67 11.45 -13.72
N GLN A 305 -15.56 12.51 -14.54
CA GLN A 305 -16.71 13.28 -15.00
C GLN A 305 -17.67 12.42 -15.84
N SER A 306 -17.12 11.61 -16.74
CA SER A 306 -17.90 10.71 -17.59
C SER A 306 -18.70 9.68 -16.77
N ALA A 307 -18.07 9.05 -15.77
CA ALA A 307 -18.74 8.11 -14.87
C ALA A 307 -19.82 8.78 -14.02
N THR A 308 -19.56 10.00 -13.55
CA THR A 308 -20.55 10.80 -12.81
C THR A 308 -21.76 11.12 -13.70
N MET A 309 -21.53 11.53 -14.97
CA MET A 309 -22.60 11.77 -15.94
C MET A 309 -23.37 10.50 -16.31
N ALA A 310 -22.73 9.33 -16.27
CA ALA A 310 -23.36 8.04 -16.50
C ALA A 310 -24.27 7.60 -15.34
N GLY A 311 -24.23 8.31 -14.19
CA GLY A 311 -25.08 8.05 -13.03
C GLY A 311 -24.41 7.26 -11.91
N SER A 312 -23.09 7.17 -11.89
CA SER A 312 -22.36 6.59 -10.76
C SER A 312 -22.69 7.31 -9.45
N PRO A 313 -23.03 6.59 -8.36
CA PRO A 313 -23.38 7.22 -7.08
C PRO A 313 -22.18 7.85 -6.35
N SER A 314 -20.98 7.28 -6.53
CA SER A 314 -19.69 7.85 -6.11
C SER A 314 -18.58 7.18 -6.90
N THR A 315 -17.64 7.99 -7.41
CA THR A 315 -16.54 7.51 -8.25
C THR A 315 -15.20 7.99 -7.70
N SER A 316 -14.21 7.10 -7.76
CA SER A 316 -12.79 7.44 -7.68
C SER A 316 -12.08 6.99 -8.97
N VAL A 317 -11.25 7.84 -9.57
CA VAL A 317 -10.40 7.47 -10.71
C VAL A 317 -8.94 7.74 -10.36
N ILE A 318 -8.13 6.70 -10.39
CA ILE A 318 -6.74 6.67 -9.98
C ILE A 318 -5.86 6.75 -11.23
N THR A 319 -5.03 7.77 -11.34
CA THR A 319 -3.88 7.78 -12.26
C THR A 319 -2.75 6.99 -11.63
N TRP A 320 -2.38 5.86 -12.23
CA TRP A 320 -1.35 4.95 -11.69
C TRP A 320 -0.09 4.98 -12.55
N VAL A 321 0.84 5.89 -12.25
CA VAL A 321 2.20 5.90 -12.85
C VAL A 321 3.11 5.13 -11.88
N GLY A 322 2.96 3.81 -11.84
CA GLY A 322 3.56 2.95 -10.81
C GLY A 322 4.66 2.00 -11.29
N TYR A 323 5.09 2.09 -12.55
CA TYR A 323 6.09 1.20 -13.14
C TYR A 323 7.07 1.96 -14.03
N ASP A 324 8.23 1.36 -14.27
CA ASP A 324 9.22 1.82 -15.25
C ASP A 324 8.70 1.55 -16.67
N ALA A 325 8.13 2.57 -17.31
CA ALA A 325 7.53 2.44 -18.63
C ALA A 325 8.59 2.43 -19.74
N PRO A 326 8.36 1.75 -20.88
CA PRO A 326 9.27 1.87 -22.01
C PRO A 326 9.37 3.34 -22.48
N ASP A 327 10.59 3.83 -22.70
CA ASP A 327 10.83 5.20 -23.19
C ASP A 327 10.25 5.45 -24.59
N GLU A 328 10.27 4.42 -25.45
CA GLU A 328 9.97 4.52 -26.88
C GLU A 328 9.07 3.37 -27.31
N LEU A 329 8.23 3.61 -28.32
CA LEU A 329 7.25 2.62 -28.81
C LEU A 329 7.93 1.35 -29.36
N VAL A 330 9.15 1.45 -29.88
CA VAL A 330 9.94 0.30 -30.34
C VAL A 330 10.37 -0.63 -29.20
N ASN A 331 10.55 -0.08 -27.99
CA ASN A 331 10.86 -0.85 -26.78
C ASN A 331 9.58 -1.47 -26.18
N ALA A 332 8.41 -0.96 -26.56
CA ALA A 332 7.11 -1.45 -26.12
C ALA A 332 6.75 -2.84 -26.67
N ALA A 333 7.54 -3.42 -27.58
CA ALA A 333 7.39 -4.82 -28.00
C ALA A 333 8.00 -5.84 -26.99
N SER A 334 8.76 -5.34 -26.00
CA SER A 334 9.39 -6.18 -24.98
C SER A 334 8.43 -6.45 -23.83
N GLU A 335 8.29 -7.69 -23.39
CA GLU A 335 7.50 -8.07 -22.19
C GLU A 335 8.15 -7.61 -20.87
N LYS A 336 9.45 -7.28 -20.87
CA LYS A 336 10.23 -6.98 -19.66
C LYS A 336 9.59 -5.90 -18.77
N TYR A 337 9.07 -4.84 -19.37
CA TYR A 337 8.51 -3.71 -18.62
C TYR A 337 7.15 -4.08 -18.00
N ALA A 338 6.33 -4.83 -18.73
CA ALA A 338 5.08 -5.39 -18.23
C ALA A 338 5.33 -6.36 -17.06
N ASP A 339 6.34 -7.22 -17.18
CA ASP A 339 6.76 -8.10 -16.09
C ASP A 339 7.29 -7.34 -14.87
N GLY A 340 7.92 -6.18 -15.07
CA GLY A 340 8.36 -5.29 -13.99
C GLY A 340 7.19 -4.58 -13.28
N GLY A 341 6.12 -4.25 -14.01
CA GLY A 341 4.97 -3.52 -13.48
C GLY A 341 3.85 -4.40 -12.91
N LYS A 342 3.70 -5.65 -13.36
CA LYS A 342 2.54 -6.50 -13.02
C LYS A 342 2.39 -6.77 -11.53
N GLU A 343 3.47 -7.08 -10.82
CA GLU A 343 3.41 -7.36 -9.39
C GLU A 343 3.04 -6.13 -8.57
N ALA A 344 3.55 -4.95 -8.98
CA ALA A 344 3.22 -3.69 -8.33
C ALA A 344 1.74 -3.33 -8.54
N LEU A 345 1.21 -3.57 -9.74
CA LEU A 345 -0.21 -3.36 -10.04
C LEU A 345 -1.11 -4.32 -9.25
N SER A 346 -0.82 -5.63 -9.25
CA SER A 346 -1.61 -6.60 -8.49
C SER A 346 -1.64 -6.27 -6.99
N LYS A 347 -0.48 -5.93 -6.40
CA LYS A 347 -0.41 -5.51 -4.98
C LYS A 347 -1.18 -4.22 -4.71
N PHE A 348 -1.16 -3.28 -5.66
CA PHE A 348 -1.91 -2.05 -5.55
C PHE A 348 -3.43 -2.31 -5.54
N GLU A 349 -3.93 -3.15 -6.44
CA GLU A 349 -5.35 -3.53 -6.48
C GLU A 349 -5.79 -4.29 -5.22
N ASP A 350 -4.94 -5.20 -4.70
CA ASP A 350 -5.16 -5.85 -3.39
C ASP A 350 -5.19 -4.83 -2.25
N GLY A 351 -4.33 -3.81 -2.33
CA GLY A 351 -4.28 -2.69 -1.41
C GLY A 351 -5.58 -1.90 -1.37
N LEU A 352 -6.14 -1.57 -2.54
CA LEU A 352 -7.43 -0.87 -2.66
C LEU A 352 -8.57 -1.67 -2.02
N ARG A 353 -8.61 -2.99 -2.24
CA ARG A 353 -9.62 -3.84 -1.58
C ARG A 353 -9.46 -3.89 -0.07
N ALA A 354 -8.22 -3.94 0.42
CA ALA A 354 -7.94 -4.01 1.85
C ALA A 354 -8.26 -2.70 2.59
N SER A 355 -8.10 -1.54 1.92
CA SER A 355 -8.40 -0.23 2.53
C SER A 355 -9.87 0.17 2.38
N HIS A 356 -10.61 -0.43 1.45
CA HIS A 356 -12.00 -0.08 1.17
C HIS A 356 -12.95 -0.27 2.37
N GLU A 357 -13.89 0.66 2.52
CA GLU A 357 -14.85 0.73 3.60
C GLU A 357 -16.25 0.33 3.14
N GLY A 358 -16.87 -0.62 3.85
CA GLY A 358 -18.27 -1.01 3.61
C GLY A 358 -18.44 -2.07 2.53
N THR A 359 -19.43 -1.89 1.66
CA THR A 359 -19.71 -2.83 0.56
C THR A 359 -18.61 -2.72 -0.48
N PRO A 360 -18.02 -3.84 -0.96
CA PRO A 360 -16.97 -3.80 -1.97
C PRO A 360 -17.36 -2.91 -3.17
N SER A 361 -16.44 -2.03 -3.55
CA SER A 361 -16.54 -1.22 -4.77
C SER A 361 -16.60 -2.08 -6.03
N HIS A 362 -17.13 -1.52 -7.11
CA HIS A 362 -16.88 -2.04 -8.45
C HIS A 362 -15.56 -1.47 -8.97
N ASN A 363 -14.56 -2.33 -9.21
CA ASN A 363 -13.21 -1.95 -9.61
C ASN A 363 -13.00 -2.18 -11.12
N THR A 364 -12.66 -1.12 -11.85
CA THR A 364 -12.31 -1.18 -13.28
C THR A 364 -10.85 -0.84 -13.48
N VAL A 365 -10.08 -1.69 -14.17
CA VAL A 365 -8.67 -1.38 -14.50
C VAL A 365 -8.57 -1.08 -16.00
N LEU A 366 -8.20 0.16 -16.33
CA LEU A 366 -8.09 0.66 -17.69
C LEU A 366 -6.63 0.83 -18.08
N GLY A 367 -6.22 0.16 -19.14
CA GLY A 367 -4.91 0.32 -19.76
C GLY A 367 -4.99 1.16 -21.01
N HIS A 368 -3.96 1.99 -21.21
CA HIS A 368 -3.72 2.67 -22.48
C HIS A 368 -2.39 2.25 -23.07
N SER A 369 -2.37 1.95 -24.38
CA SER A 369 -1.11 1.60 -25.05
C SER A 369 -0.42 0.44 -24.32
N TYR A 370 0.88 0.55 -24.04
CA TYR A 370 1.60 -0.48 -23.28
C TYR A 370 1.03 -0.78 -21.88
N GLY A 371 0.27 0.15 -21.27
CA GLY A 371 -0.43 -0.11 -20.00
C GLY A 371 -1.42 -1.27 -20.10
N THR A 372 -1.97 -1.55 -21.29
CA THR A 372 -2.81 -2.75 -21.50
C THR A 372 -2.03 -4.04 -21.34
N THR A 373 -0.76 -4.04 -21.75
CA THR A 373 0.13 -5.20 -21.64
C THR A 373 0.48 -5.46 -20.17
N VAL A 374 0.73 -4.40 -19.37
CA VAL A 374 0.94 -4.51 -17.92
C VAL A 374 -0.26 -5.17 -17.24
N ILE A 375 -1.48 -4.69 -17.52
CA ILE A 375 -2.72 -5.25 -16.97
C ILE A 375 -2.92 -6.69 -17.42
N GLY A 376 -2.71 -6.96 -18.72
CA GLY A 376 -2.82 -8.30 -19.29
C GLY A 376 -1.90 -9.31 -18.60
N HIS A 377 -0.64 -8.94 -18.38
CA HIS A 377 0.33 -9.80 -17.68
C HIS A 377 -0.06 -10.01 -16.21
N ALA A 378 -0.55 -8.97 -15.52
CA ALA A 378 -1.03 -9.10 -14.15
C ALA A 378 -2.21 -10.08 -14.06
N ALA A 379 -3.22 -9.91 -14.92
CA ALA A 379 -4.40 -10.78 -14.96
C ALA A 379 -4.08 -12.20 -15.48
N ARG A 380 -3.06 -12.37 -16.34
CA ARG A 380 -2.62 -13.69 -16.84
C ARG A 380 -1.89 -14.50 -15.77
N ASP A 381 -0.94 -13.88 -15.07
CA ASP A 381 0.07 -14.60 -14.28
C ASP A 381 -0.29 -14.76 -12.79
N GLY A 382 -1.15 -13.89 -12.25
CA GLY A 382 -1.49 -13.88 -10.82
C GLY A 382 -2.98 -13.75 -10.48
N GLY A 383 -3.82 -13.43 -11.47
CA GLY A 383 -5.15 -12.88 -11.20
C GLY A 383 -5.07 -11.40 -10.84
N LEU A 384 -6.12 -10.66 -11.16
CA LEU A 384 -6.22 -9.24 -10.82
C LEU A 384 -7.51 -8.98 -10.05
N ASN A 385 -7.40 -8.22 -8.97
CA ASN A 385 -8.50 -7.91 -8.06
C ASN A 385 -9.42 -6.81 -8.60
N ALA A 386 -10.00 -7.07 -9.77
CA ALA A 386 -10.81 -6.15 -10.55
C ALA A 386 -12.07 -6.84 -11.09
N ASP A 387 -13.13 -6.06 -11.27
CA ASP A 387 -14.41 -6.52 -11.80
C ASP A 387 -14.47 -6.35 -13.33
N ASP A 388 -13.82 -5.32 -13.89
CA ASP A 388 -13.77 -5.07 -15.34
C ASP A 388 -12.38 -4.62 -15.79
N LEU A 389 -12.00 -5.01 -17.01
CA LEU A 389 -10.79 -4.53 -17.70
C LEU A 389 -11.17 -3.70 -18.92
N ILE A 390 -10.45 -2.61 -19.16
CA ILE A 390 -10.58 -1.81 -20.39
C ILE A 390 -9.22 -1.72 -21.08
N PHE A 391 -9.15 -2.17 -22.33
CA PHE A 391 -7.96 -2.04 -23.17
C PHE A 391 -8.18 -1.00 -24.28
N ALA A 392 -7.56 0.17 -24.14
CA ALA A 392 -7.65 1.25 -25.13
C ALA A 392 -6.35 1.36 -25.92
N GLY A 393 -6.44 1.22 -27.25
CA GLY A 393 -5.28 1.36 -28.14
C GLY A 393 -4.17 0.38 -27.79
N SER A 394 -4.48 -0.91 -27.70
CA SER A 394 -3.58 -1.94 -27.17
C SER A 394 -2.62 -2.51 -28.23
N PRO A 395 -1.31 -2.67 -27.93
CA PRO A 395 -0.39 -3.46 -28.74
C PRO A 395 -0.50 -4.97 -28.49
N GLY A 396 -1.33 -5.41 -27.54
CA GLY A 396 -1.44 -6.80 -27.08
C GLY A 396 -1.46 -6.88 -25.55
N VAL A 397 -1.96 -8.00 -25.01
CA VAL A 397 -2.17 -8.22 -23.57
C VAL A 397 -1.56 -9.52 -23.05
N GLY A 398 -0.72 -10.18 -23.84
CA GLY A 398 0.04 -11.36 -23.45
C GLY A 398 -0.75 -12.68 -23.48
N VAL A 399 -1.97 -12.68 -24.03
CA VAL A 399 -2.82 -13.88 -24.24
C VAL A 399 -3.52 -13.84 -25.60
N GLU A 400 -3.95 -15.00 -26.10
CA GLU A 400 -4.64 -15.14 -27.39
C GLU A 400 -6.15 -14.85 -27.30
N HIS A 401 -6.75 -15.14 -26.15
CA HIS A 401 -8.19 -14.98 -25.90
C HIS A 401 -8.47 -14.35 -24.54
N ALA A 402 -9.54 -13.55 -24.47
CA ALA A 402 -9.96 -12.86 -23.24
C ALA A 402 -10.19 -13.82 -22.05
N ASN A 403 -10.68 -15.03 -22.31
CA ASN A 403 -10.93 -16.05 -21.29
C ASN A 403 -9.66 -16.75 -20.76
N GLN A 404 -8.47 -16.29 -21.15
CA GLN A 404 -7.18 -16.70 -20.58
C GLN A 404 -6.68 -15.72 -19.52
N LEU A 405 -7.36 -14.59 -19.35
CA LEU A 405 -7.15 -13.67 -18.23
C LEU A 405 -7.89 -14.20 -17.00
N HIS A 406 -7.46 -13.79 -15.80
CA HIS A 406 -8.08 -14.16 -14.54
C HIS A 406 -8.41 -12.90 -13.74
N LEU A 407 -9.66 -12.80 -13.30
CA LEU A 407 -10.16 -11.73 -12.45
C LEU A 407 -10.70 -12.35 -11.16
N ASP A 408 -10.29 -11.81 -10.02
CA ASP A 408 -10.67 -12.38 -8.73
C ASP A 408 -12.17 -12.24 -8.50
N GLY A 409 -12.83 -13.34 -8.16
CA GLY A 409 -14.27 -13.37 -7.95
C GLY A 409 -15.12 -13.49 -9.22
N VAL A 410 -14.51 -13.45 -10.42
CA VAL A 410 -15.21 -13.65 -11.70
C VAL A 410 -15.03 -15.11 -12.17
N PRO A 411 -16.11 -15.86 -12.44
CA PRO A 411 -16.01 -17.20 -13.02
C PRO A 411 -15.28 -17.19 -14.38
N GLN A 412 -14.39 -18.17 -14.61
CA GLN A 412 -13.54 -18.19 -15.81
C GLN A 412 -14.32 -18.18 -17.14
N ASP A 413 -15.50 -18.78 -17.17
CA ASP A 413 -16.40 -18.80 -18.33
C ASP A 413 -17.13 -17.46 -18.57
N GLN A 414 -17.04 -16.53 -17.61
CA GLN A 414 -17.62 -15.19 -17.68
C GLN A 414 -16.59 -14.09 -17.93
N VAL A 415 -15.30 -14.32 -17.68
CA VAL A 415 -14.22 -13.31 -17.81
C VAL A 415 -14.29 -12.52 -19.12
N ALA A 416 -14.58 -13.16 -20.25
CA ALA A 416 -14.68 -12.49 -21.55
C ALA A 416 -15.77 -11.38 -21.62
N GLN A 417 -16.78 -11.42 -20.74
CA GLN A 417 -17.83 -10.40 -20.64
C GLN A 417 -17.36 -9.17 -19.84
N HIS A 418 -16.32 -9.33 -19.03
CA HIS A 418 -15.70 -8.30 -18.18
C HIS A 418 -14.47 -7.65 -18.84
N VAL A 419 -14.14 -8.06 -20.07
CA VAL A 419 -12.98 -7.54 -20.81
C VAL A 419 -13.48 -6.68 -21.96
N HIS A 420 -13.26 -5.38 -21.87
CA HIS A 420 -13.71 -4.38 -22.83
C HIS A 420 -12.52 -3.84 -23.62
N SER A 421 -12.70 -3.53 -24.91
CA SER A 421 -11.60 -3.10 -25.77
C SER A 421 -12.04 -2.10 -26.83
N THR A 422 -11.13 -1.19 -27.19
CA THR A 422 -11.34 -0.25 -28.29
C THR A 422 -10.03 0.11 -28.98
N VAL A 423 -10.10 0.38 -30.28
CA VAL A 423 -8.98 0.88 -31.08
C VAL A 423 -9.48 1.81 -32.17
N ALA A 424 -8.92 3.02 -32.25
CA ALA A 424 -9.30 4.00 -33.25
C ALA A 424 -8.85 3.58 -34.65
N GLU A 425 -9.60 3.99 -35.68
CA GLU A 425 -9.34 3.62 -37.09
C GLU A 425 -7.91 3.96 -37.51
N HIS A 426 -7.46 5.18 -37.20
CA HIS A 426 -6.16 5.72 -37.59
C HIS A 426 -5.09 5.56 -36.49
N ASP A 427 -5.31 4.74 -35.47
CA ASP A 427 -4.32 4.54 -34.42
C ASP A 427 -3.06 3.82 -34.94
N LEU A 428 -1.89 4.43 -34.75
CA LEU A 428 -0.61 3.79 -35.14
C LEU A 428 -0.28 2.51 -34.40
N ILE A 429 -0.92 2.23 -33.26
CA ILE A 429 -0.66 1.02 -32.48
C ILE A 429 -0.91 -0.24 -33.30
N LYS A 430 -1.76 -0.16 -34.33
CA LYS A 430 -2.02 -1.25 -35.27
C LYS A 430 -0.76 -1.76 -35.98
N ILE A 431 0.30 -0.95 -36.05
CA ILE A 431 1.59 -1.36 -36.61
C ILE A 431 2.27 -2.42 -35.73
N THR A 432 2.08 -2.36 -34.42
CA THR A 432 2.75 -3.29 -33.48
C THR A 432 2.07 -4.66 -33.43
N ASN A 433 0.78 -4.75 -33.81
CA ASN A 433 0.03 -6.02 -33.89
C ASN A 433 0.28 -6.82 -35.19
N ILE A 434 1.29 -6.46 -35.98
CA ILE A 434 1.67 -7.17 -37.21
C ILE A 434 2.79 -8.15 -36.87
N GLY A 435 2.43 -9.41 -36.59
CA GLY A 435 3.39 -10.46 -36.27
C GLY A 435 4.48 -10.62 -37.35
N VAL A 436 5.75 -10.54 -36.95
CA VAL A 436 6.91 -10.75 -37.84
C VAL A 436 7.31 -12.21 -37.77
N GLY A 437 7.15 -12.95 -38.88
CA GLY A 437 7.51 -14.37 -38.93
C GLY A 437 6.54 -15.31 -38.21
N GLY A 438 5.31 -14.88 -37.93
CA GLY A 438 4.25 -15.69 -37.31
C GLY A 438 4.23 -15.68 -35.78
N HIS A 439 5.06 -14.85 -35.14
CA HIS A 439 5.06 -14.64 -33.69
C HIS A 439 4.78 -13.17 -33.37
N ASP A 440 3.76 -12.93 -32.55
CA ASP A 440 3.49 -11.66 -31.89
C ASP A 440 3.78 -11.84 -30.39
N PRO A 441 4.87 -11.26 -29.85
CA PRO A 441 5.27 -11.48 -28.46
C PRO A 441 4.26 -10.92 -27.45
N LEU A 442 3.38 -10.00 -27.85
CA LEU A 442 2.36 -9.42 -26.97
C LEU A 442 0.96 -10.01 -27.20
N GLY A 443 0.83 -10.94 -28.15
CA GLY A 443 -0.44 -11.52 -28.54
C GLY A 443 -1.29 -10.63 -29.45
N PRO A 444 -2.42 -11.14 -29.95
CA PRO A 444 -3.28 -10.42 -30.88
C PRO A 444 -3.87 -9.14 -30.27
N SER A 445 -4.35 -8.24 -31.13
CA SER A 445 -5.09 -7.06 -30.69
C SER A 445 -6.36 -7.49 -29.93
N PRO A 446 -6.60 -7.00 -28.70
CA PRO A 446 -7.78 -7.37 -27.92
C PRO A 446 -9.09 -6.78 -28.48
N ALA A 447 -9.00 -5.83 -29.42
CA ALA A 447 -10.14 -5.32 -30.17
C ALA A 447 -10.46 -6.14 -31.44
N GLY A 448 -9.71 -7.21 -31.72
CA GLY A 448 -9.91 -8.08 -32.88
C GLY A 448 -10.98 -9.16 -32.65
N ASP A 449 -11.69 -9.53 -33.72
CA ASP A 449 -12.81 -10.49 -33.69
C ASP A 449 -12.49 -11.85 -33.04
N GLY A 450 -11.22 -12.28 -33.09
CA GLY A 450 -10.77 -13.57 -32.53
C GLY A 450 -10.47 -13.57 -31.03
N PHE A 451 -10.36 -12.40 -30.40
CA PHE A 451 -9.95 -12.29 -28.99
C PHE A 451 -11.07 -12.66 -28.02
N GLY A 452 -12.33 -12.33 -28.37
CA GLY A 452 -13.52 -12.74 -27.63
C GLY A 452 -13.99 -11.80 -26.51
N GLY A 453 -13.36 -10.63 -26.33
CA GLY A 453 -13.83 -9.57 -25.42
C GLY A 453 -14.96 -8.70 -26.01
N GLN A 454 -15.47 -7.77 -25.22
CA GLN A 454 -16.47 -6.78 -25.63
C GLN A 454 -15.80 -5.58 -26.33
N VAL A 455 -16.07 -5.39 -27.62
CA VAL A 455 -15.52 -4.24 -28.37
C VAL A 455 -16.51 -3.09 -28.39
N PHE A 456 -16.05 -1.87 -28.06
CA PHE A 456 -16.87 -0.66 -28.12
C PHE A 456 -16.26 0.42 -29.02
N GLU A 457 -17.12 1.34 -29.47
CA GLU A 457 -16.79 2.34 -30.48
C GLU A 457 -15.89 3.45 -29.94
N SER A 458 -14.85 3.79 -30.71
CA SER A 458 -14.11 5.05 -30.59
C SER A 458 -14.23 5.84 -31.90
N ALA A 459 -14.09 7.16 -31.83
CA ALA A 459 -13.89 7.98 -33.02
C ALA A 459 -12.66 7.49 -33.81
N PRO A 460 -12.62 7.69 -35.14
CA PRO A 460 -11.52 7.18 -35.97
C PRO A 460 -10.15 7.82 -35.65
N GLY A 461 -10.13 8.95 -34.95
CA GLY A 461 -8.94 9.74 -34.67
C GLY A 461 -8.43 10.51 -35.89
N ASP A 462 -7.48 11.41 -35.68
CA ASP A 462 -6.88 12.20 -36.75
C ASP A 462 -6.09 11.32 -37.73
N LYS A 463 -6.30 11.57 -39.02
CA LYS A 463 -5.52 10.91 -40.07
C LYS A 463 -4.07 11.37 -40.04
N GLY A 464 -3.16 10.41 -40.02
CA GLY A 464 -1.75 10.68 -40.22
C GLY A 464 -1.39 10.88 -41.69
N PRO A 465 -0.09 11.08 -41.99
CA PRO A 465 0.39 11.25 -43.34
C PRO A 465 0.05 10.05 -44.24
N TRP A 466 -0.30 10.32 -45.50
CA TRP A 466 -0.69 9.28 -46.46
C TRP A 466 0.43 8.25 -46.71
N TYR A 467 1.70 8.65 -46.57
CA TYR A 467 2.85 7.76 -46.75
C TYR A 467 3.07 6.83 -45.54
N GLU A 468 2.42 7.09 -44.40
CA GLU A 468 2.35 6.23 -43.22
C GLU A 468 1.04 5.38 -43.23
N GLY A 469 0.35 5.32 -44.38
CA GLY A 469 -0.92 4.60 -44.49
C GLY A 469 -2.10 5.29 -43.78
N GLY A 470 -1.92 6.54 -43.34
CA GLY A 470 -2.94 7.32 -42.63
C GLY A 470 -2.98 7.09 -41.11
N LEU A 471 -2.04 6.32 -40.55
CA LEU A 471 -1.92 6.07 -39.12
C LEU A 471 -1.26 7.23 -38.37
N SER A 472 -1.66 7.50 -37.12
CA SER A 472 -1.34 8.74 -36.40
C SER A 472 -1.07 8.55 -34.90
N GLY A 473 -0.02 9.21 -34.42
CA GLY A 473 0.27 9.40 -32.98
C GLY A 473 -0.78 10.20 -32.24
N ALA A 474 -1.42 11.15 -32.91
CA ALA A 474 -2.50 11.91 -32.31
C ALA A 474 -3.72 11.01 -32.06
N ALA A 475 -4.11 10.20 -33.04
CA ALA A 475 -5.22 9.24 -32.91
C ALA A 475 -5.03 8.30 -31.72
N HIS A 476 -3.79 7.87 -31.46
CA HIS A 476 -3.44 7.02 -30.32
C HIS A 476 -3.75 7.65 -28.96
N SER A 477 -3.82 8.97 -28.86
CA SER A 477 -4.11 9.68 -27.60
C SER A 477 -5.51 10.28 -27.51
N GLN A 478 -6.32 10.18 -28.56
CA GLN A 478 -7.60 10.90 -28.70
C GLN A 478 -8.82 10.20 -28.07
N TYR A 479 -8.65 9.06 -27.40
CA TYR A 479 -9.74 8.34 -26.74
C TYR A 479 -10.45 9.14 -25.63
N TRP A 480 -9.80 10.17 -25.08
CA TRP A 480 -10.34 11.06 -24.05
C TRP A 480 -10.83 12.41 -24.61
N GLU A 481 -10.91 12.60 -25.92
CA GLU A 481 -11.53 13.80 -26.46
C GLU A 481 -13.04 13.83 -26.16
N ASP A 482 -13.59 14.99 -25.85
CA ASP A 482 -14.96 15.12 -25.31
C ASP A 482 -16.03 14.65 -26.32
N ASN A 483 -15.72 14.74 -27.62
CA ASN A 483 -16.57 14.25 -28.70
C ASN A 483 -16.33 12.77 -29.04
N ASN A 484 -15.34 12.11 -28.45
CA ASN A 484 -15.04 10.71 -28.72
C ASN A 484 -16.03 9.79 -27.96
N PRO A 485 -16.73 8.87 -28.65
CA PRO A 485 -17.62 7.92 -27.98
C PRO A 485 -16.91 7.06 -26.93
N SER A 486 -15.61 6.78 -27.07
CA SER A 486 -14.87 5.96 -26.10
C SER A 486 -14.87 6.56 -24.70
N LEU A 487 -14.80 7.90 -24.57
CA LEU A 487 -14.84 8.54 -23.25
C LEU A 487 -16.16 8.28 -22.53
N ARG A 488 -17.28 8.23 -23.27
CA ARG A 488 -18.59 7.89 -22.70
C ARG A 488 -18.63 6.42 -22.28
N SER A 489 -18.10 5.52 -23.09
CA SER A 489 -18.01 4.10 -22.75
C SER A 489 -17.12 3.85 -21.54
N PHE A 490 -15.99 4.53 -21.40
CA PHE A 490 -15.17 4.48 -20.18
C PHE A 490 -16.00 4.84 -18.95
N GLY A 491 -16.73 5.97 -18.99
CA GLY A 491 -17.58 6.38 -17.87
C GLY A 491 -18.68 5.38 -17.54
N ARG A 492 -19.31 4.78 -18.55
CA ARG A 492 -20.36 3.78 -18.37
C ARG A 492 -19.84 2.51 -17.71
N ILE A 493 -18.74 1.95 -18.22
CA ILE A 493 -18.11 0.74 -17.65
C ILE A 493 -17.66 1.00 -16.21
N ILE A 494 -17.00 2.15 -15.95
CA ILE A 494 -16.62 2.54 -14.58
C ILE A 494 -17.85 2.61 -13.67
N ALA A 495 -19.00 3.05 -14.17
CA ALA A 495 -20.25 3.10 -13.40
C ALA A 495 -20.98 1.74 -13.28
N GLY A 496 -20.38 0.63 -13.73
CA GLY A 496 -20.99 -0.70 -13.73
C GLY A 496 -22.08 -0.88 -14.79
N LEU A 497 -22.03 -0.09 -15.87
CA LEU A 497 -22.99 -0.13 -16.97
C LEU A 497 -22.33 -0.66 -18.25
N PRO A 498 -23.08 -1.31 -19.15
CA PRO A 498 -22.58 -1.66 -20.48
C PRO A 498 -22.09 -0.42 -21.25
N ALA A 499 -21.02 -0.59 -22.02
CA ALA A 499 -20.32 0.43 -22.81
C ALA A 499 -21.21 1.34 -23.67
#